data_AF-A0AAD4D5V4-F1
#
_entry.id   AF-A0AAD4D5V4-F1
#
_cell.length_a   1.000
_cell.length_b   1.000
_cell.length_c   1.000
_cell.angle_alpha   90.00
_cell.angle_beta   90.00
_cell.angle_gamma   90.00
#
_symmetry.space_group_name_H-M   'P 1'
#
loop_
_entity.id
_entity.type
_entity.pdbx_description
1 polymer ?
#
loop_
_entity_poly.entity_id
_entity_poly.type
_entity_poly.pdbx_seq_one_letter_code
_entity_poly.pdbx_strand_id
1 'polypeptide(L)'
;MPAGSPLNLSSACGAPTPPAKQTPEQPQAVNHCSFWPDHPDPIGAKIKDLQPLPTTPHLRNDIFPADAPKPMVRSATPADHRGRIESTQQLAFCASLMPKDPLLPIVESGTTEVSVSNDAERTWLSAMQENLLARAHIRWLLSQLVAEFVKISSPESSVISEIVILGPALCRADYRILVSFFIERFEQTPLLNIDLLGGMVQVVQSASPGFLEDDDLIRILESLHQ
;
A
#
# COMPACT_ATOMS: atom_id res chain seq x y z
N MET A 1 -55.78 27.80 7.68
CA MET A 1 -55.44 29.23 7.84
C MET A 1 -54.85 29.43 9.22
N PRO A 2 -53.78 30.23 9.44
CA PRO A 2 -52.91 30.93 8.48
C PRO A 2 -51.61 30.13 8.20
N ALA A 3 -50.99 30.23 7.01
CA ALA A 3 -50.04 31.26 6.55
C ALA A 3 -48.69 31.18 7.31
N GLY A 4 -47.52 31.08 6.67
CA GLY A 4 -47.14 31.80 5.45
C GLY A 4 -46.02 31.15 4.65
N SER A 5 -45.98 31.67 3.42
CA SER A 5 -45.18 31.38 2.23
C SER A 5 -43.69 31.78 2.35
N PRO A 6 -42.87 31.48 1.32
CA PRO A 6 -41.42 31.33 1.39
C PRO A 6 -40.67 32.62 1.06
N LEU A 7 -39.37 32.65 1.37
CA LEU A 7 -38.44 33.63 0.83
C LEU A 7 -37.64 33.02 -0.32
N ASN A 8 -37.80 33.68 -1.47
CA ASN A 8 -37.07 33.53 -2.71
C ASN A 8 -36.32 34.86 -2.92
N LEU A 9 -35.06 34.84 -3.35
CA LEU A 9 -34.29 35.95 -3.97
C LEU A 9 -32.88 35.38 -4.25
N SER A 10 -32.60 34.89 -5.46
CA SER A 10 -32.14 35.64 -6.65
C SER A 10 -30.77 36.32 -6.53
N SER A 11 -29.91 35.91 -7.47
CA SER A 11 -29.11 36.77 -8.35
C SER A 11 -27.79 37.37 -7.82
N ALA A 12 -26.68 36.92 -8.44
CA ALA A 12 -25.68 37.74 -9.14
C ALA A 12 -24.56 36.78 -9.63
N CYS A 13 -24.48 36.39 -10.90
CA CYS A 13 -23.87 37.14 -12.01
C CYS A 13 -22.59 37.89 -11.61
N GLY A 14 -21.44 37.33 -12.01
CA GLY A 14 -20.14 37.97 -11.86
C GLY A 14 -19.00 37.16 -12.48
N ALA A 15 -19.01 37.00 -13.81
CA ALA A 15 -17.79 36.74 -14.57
C ALA A 15 -17.24 38.08 -15.10
N PRO A 16 -15.92 38.27 -15.07
CA PRO A 16 -15.26 38.71 -16.29
C PRO A 16 -13.93 37.96 -16.55
N THR A 17 -13.93 37.24 -17.68
CA THR A 17 -12.99 37.29 -18.83
C THR A 17 -11.46 37.30 -18.62
N PRO A 18 -10.68 36.53 -19.43
CA PRO A 18 -9.26 36.24 -19.21
C PRO A 18 -8.31 37.15 -20.00
N PRO A 19 -7.00 37.07 -19.69
CA PRO A 19 -5.93 37.13 -20.69
C PRO A 19 -5.03 35.88 -20.56
N ALA A 20 -4.25 35.42 -21.53
CA ALA A 20 -4.04 35.69 -22.93
C ALA A 20 -3.37 34.42 -23.50
N LYS A 21 -3.68 34.07 -24.75
CA LYS A 21 -2.96 33.06 -25.53
C LYS A 21 -1.49 33.48 -25.67
N GLN A 22 -0.56 32.56 -25.44
CA GLN A 22 0.76 32.59 -26.08
C GLN A 22 1.35 31.16 -26.16
N THR A 23 1.29 30.61 -27.36
CA THR A 23 2.16 29.58 -27.94
C THR A 23 2.01 29.81 -29.46
N PRO A 24 3.02 29.62 -30.33
CA PRO A 24 4.20 28.77 -30.18
C PRO A 24 5.54 29.40 -30.65
N GLU A 25 6.66 28.98 -30.08
CA GLU A 25 7.94 29.06 -30.81
C GLU A 25 8.90 27.93 -30.37
N GLN A 26 8.92 26.88 -31.18
CA GLN A 26 10.08 26.05 -31.48
C GLN A 26 10.18 26.13 -33.01
N PRO A 27 11.36 26.35 -33.61
CA PRO A 27 12.37 25.29 -33.64
C PRO A 27 13.81 25.82 -33.56
N GLN A 28 14.75 25.01 -33.07
CA GLN A 28 15.93 24.63 -33.85
C GLN A 28 16.81 23.66 -33.08
N ALA A 29 17.02 22.51 -33.73
CA ALA A 29 18.09 21.59 -33.45
C ALA A 29 19.43 22.29 -33.71
N VAL A 30 20.36 22.14 -32.78
CA VAL A 30 21.79 22.27 -33.08
C VAL A 30 22.49 21.08 -32.45
N ASN A 31 22.85 20.15 -33.33
CA ASN A 31 23.80 19.10 -33.08
C ASN A 31 25.12 19.74 -32.60
N HIS A 32 25.58 19.35 -31.42
CA HIS A 32 27.00 19.42 -31.10
C HIS A 32 27.44 18.09 -30.50
N CYS A 33 27.84 17.21 -31.42
CA CYS A 33 28.66 16.04 -31.15
C CYS A 33 30.11 16.53 -31.08
N SER A 34 30.71 16.45 -29.90
CA SER A 34 32.15 16.59 -29.63
C SER A 34 32.29 15.97 -28.23
N PHE A 35 33.20 15.07 -27.88
CA PHE A 35 34.58 14.95 -28.30
C PHE A 35 35.09 13.68 -27.59
N TRP A 36 35.32 12.57 -28.31
CA TRP A 36 36.14 11.48 -27.80
C TRP A 36 37.35 11.37 -28.72
N PRO A 37 38.58 11.43 -28.19
CA PRO A 37 39.77 11.42 -29.03
C PRO A 37 40.00 10.04 -29.63
N ASP A 38 40.14 10.03 -30.96
CA ASP A 38 40.78 8.99 -31.74
C ASP A 38 42.19 8.68 -31.20
N HIS A 39 42.49 7.41 -30.93
CA HIS A 39 43.70 6.75 -31.44
C HIS A 39 43.73 5.23 -31.14
N PRO A 40 44.59 4.44 -31.82
CA PRO A 40 44.29 3.60 -32.97
C PRO A 40 44.21 2.09 -32.62
N ASP A 41 43.53 1.32 -33.47
CA ASP A 41 43.90 -0.09 -33.69
C ASP A 41 45.02 -0.16 -34.74
N PRO A 42 45.94 -1.14 -34.63
CA PRO A 42 45.74 -2.30 -35.50
C PRO A 42 46.12 -3.66 -34.88
N ILE A 43 45.19 -4.61 -35.06
CA ILE A 43 45.37 -6.00 -35.54
C ILE A 43 46.54 -6.81 -34.92
N GLY A 44 46.19 -7.82 -34.11
CA GLY A 44 47.14 -8.85 -33.70
C GLY A 44 46.59 -9.96 -32.79
N ALA A 45 45.77 -10.84 -33.35
CA ALA A 45 45.52 -12.23 -32.93
C ALA A 45 45.89 -12.68 -31.49
N LYS A 46 44.87 -12.95 -30.67
CA LYS A 46 44.69 -14.24 -29.97
C LYS A 46 43.31 -14.30 -29.30
N ILE A 47 42.35 -14.89 -30.00
CA ILE A 47 41.18 -15.47 -29.33
C ILE A 47 41.69 -16.75 -28.67
N LYS A 48 42.09 -16.64 -27.40
CA LYS A 48 42.17 -17.78 -26.49
C LYS A 48 41.34 -17.41 -25.27
N ASP A 49 40.45 -18.33 -24.94
CA ASP A 49 39.60 -18.36 -23.76
C ASP A 49 38.33 -17.50 -23.83
N LEU A 50 37.46 -17.84 -24.79
CA LEU A 50 36.02 -17.73 -24.55
C LEU A 50 35.69 -18.75 -23.45
N GLN A 51 35.63 -18.29 -22.21
CA GLN A 51 34.99 -19.06 -21.14
C GLN A 51 33.52 -19.28 -21.53
N PRO A 52 32.97 -20.49 -21.36
CA PRO A 52 31.55 -20.71 -21.56
C PRO A 52 30.76 -19.81 -20.61
N LEU A 53 29.85 -19.02 -21.18
CA LEU A 53 28.84 -18.26 -20.44
C LEU A 53 28.16 -19.22 -19.45
N PRO A 54 28.15 -18.95 -18.13
CA PRO A 54 27.46 -19.80 -17.20
C PRO A 54 25.95 -19.68 -17.43
N THR A 55 25.38 -20.67 -18.12
CA THR A 55 23.95 -20.89 -18.29
C THR A 55 23.34 -21.33 -16.97
N THR A 56 23.27 -20.43 -15.99
CA THR A 56 22.41 -20.59 -14.82
C THR A 56 21.85 -19.22 -14.48
N PRO A 57 20.52 -19.03 -14.41
CA PRO A 57 19.93 -17.84 -13.84
C PRO A 57 20.19 -17.89 -12.32
N HIS A 58 21.40 -17.51 -11.92
CA HIS A 58 21.64 -17.13 -10.53
C HIS A 58 20.87 -15.83 -10.31
N LEU A 59 19.64 -15.96 -9.79
CA LEU A 59 18.96 -14.88 -9.09
C LEU A 59 19.97 -14.31 -8.10
N ARG A 60 20.48 -13.12 -8.39
CA ARG A 60 21.39 -12.42 -7.48
C ARG A 60 20.58 -12.05 -6.25
N ASN A 61 20.65 -12.90 -5.24
CA ASN A 61 20.08 -12.66 -3.91
C ASN A 61 20.71 -11.43 -3.23
N ASP A 62 21.74 -10.85 -3.84
CA ASP A 62 22.44 -9.65 -3.38
C ASP A 62 21.75 -8.35 -3.84
N ILE A 63 20.80 -8.42 -4.78
CA ILE A 63 20.09 -7.24 -5.32
C ILE A 63 18.89 -6.88 -4.43
N PHE A 64 18.20 -7.89 -3.90
CA PHE A 64 17.07 -7.71 -3.01
C PHE A 64 17.46 -8.23 -1.63
N PRO A 65 17.68 -7.36 -0.62
CA PRO A 65 17.86 -7.83 0.74
C PRO A 65 16.69 -8.74 1.11
N ALA A 66 16.99 -9.81 1.85
CA ALA A 66 15.98 -10.74 2.36
C ALA A 66 14.79 -9.99 2.98
N ASP A 67 13.59 -10.58 2.86
CA ASP A 67 12.30 -10.01 3.27
C ASP A 67 12.44 -9.05 4.45
N ALA A 68 12.23 -7.76 4.19
CA ALA A 68 12.27 -6.76 5.24
C ALA A 68 11.24 -7.14 6.31
N PRO A 69 11.58 -7.02 7.62
CA PRO A 69 10.64 -7.32 8.68
C PRO A 69 9.38 -6.49 8.48
N LYS A 70 8.22 -7.14 8.59
CA LYS A 70 6.95 -6.48 8.31
C LYS A 70 6.76 -5.30 9.26
N PRO A 71 6.27 -4.14 8.76
CA PRO A 71 5.92 -3.04 9.64
C PRO A 71 4.88 -3.54 10.64
N MET A 72 5.25 -3.60 11.92
CA MET A 72 4.40 -4.08 12.99
C MET A 72 4.02 -2.92 13.90
N VAL A 73 2.72 -2.68 14.02
CA VAL A 73 2.17 -1.70 14.94
C VAL A 73 2.00 -2.34 16.31
N ARG A 74 2.63 -1.75 17.33
CA ARG A 74 2.44 -2.12 18.74
C ARG A 74 1.43 -1.17 19.37
N SER A 75 0.48 -1.73 20.11
CA SER A 75 -0.54 -0.99 20.86
C SER A 75 -0.90 -1.75 22.14
N ALA A 76 -1.70 -1.15 23.02
CA ALA A 76 -2.21 -1.84 24.20
C ALA A 76 -3.43 -2.71 23.83
N THR A 77 -3.52 -3.93 24.35
CA THR A 77 -4.76 -4.70 24.28
C THR A 77 -5.85 -4.02 25.11
N PRO A 78 -7.14 -4.14 24.74
CA PRO A 78 -8.24 -3.71 25.59
C PRO A 78 -8.16 -4.34 26.99
N ALA A 79 -8.61 -3.60 28.01
CA ALA A 79 -8.61 -4.07 29.40
C ALA A 79 -9.46 -5.34 29.60
N ASP A 80 -10.46 -5.55 28.75
CA ASP A 80 -11.29 -6.75 28.69
C ASP A 80 -11.41 -7.20 27.22
N HIS A 81 -11.61 -8.49 26.98
CA HIS A 81 -11.85 -9.06 25.66
C HIS A 81 -13.17 -8.58 25.02
N ARG A 82 -14.09 -8.02 25.82
CA ARG A 82 -15.28 -7.27 25.36
C ARG A 82 -15.09 -5.75 25.34
N GLY A 83 -13.89 -5.29 25.73
CA GLY A 83 -13.53 -3.89 25.75
C GLY A 83 -13.70 -3.25 24.37
N ARG A 84 -14.04 -1.96 24.37
CA ARG A 84 -14.18 -1.19 23.14
C ARG A 84 -12.80 -1.03 22.49
N ILE A 85 -12.75 -1.22 21.17
CA ILE A 85 -11.59 -0.83 20.37
C ILE A 85 -11.62 0.70 20.22
N GLU A 86 -10.54 1.35 20.65
CA GLU A 86 -10.47 2.82 20.73
C GLU A 86 -9.77 3.44 19.53
N SER A 87 -8.96 2.66 18.79
CA SER A 87 -8.20 3.18 17.64
C SER A 87 -7.95 2.11 16.56
N THR A 88 -7.66 2.57 15.35
CA THR A 88 -7.23 1.73 14.21
C THR A 88 -5.95 0.96 14.53
N GLN A 89 -5.01 1.57 15.25
CA GLN A 89 -3.77 0.93 15.70
C GLN A 89 -4.03 -0.22 16.67
N GLN A 90 -4.93 -0.01 17.64
CA GLN A 90 -5.34 -1.06 18.57
C GLN A 90 -6.06 -2.19 17.82
N LEU A 91 -6.92 -1.87 16.85
CA LEU A 91 -7.57 -2.87 16.00
C LEU A 91 -6.55 -3.72 15.24
N ALA A 92 -5.59 -3.08 14.56
CA ALA A 92 -4.54 -3.75 13.80
C ALA A 92 -3.69 -4.65 14.70
N PHE A 93 -3.32 -4.15 15.87
CA PHE A 93 -2.54 -4.89 16.85
C PHE A 93 -3.30 -6.13 17.35
N CYS A 94 -4.53 -5.95 17.84
CA CYS A 94 -5.39 -7.05 18.28
C CYS A 94 -5.58 -8.10 17.18
N ALA A 95 -5.79 -7.67 15.94
CA ALA A 95 -5.94 -8.56 14.80
C ALA A 95 -4.67 -9.31 14.42
N SER A 96 -3.49 -8.70 14.60
CA SER A 96 -2.19 -9.31 14.34
C SER A 96 -1.83 -10.42 15.34
N LEU A 97 -2.35 -10.33 16.56
CA LEU A 97 -2.17 -11.34 17.60
C LEU A 97 -2.99 -12.62 17.33
N MET A 98 -4.03 -12.54 16.50
CA MET A 98 -4.93 -13.65 16.21
C MET A 98 -4.64 -14.31 14.84
N PRO A 99 -4.86 -15.63 14.70
CA PRO A 99 -4.83 -16.31 13.42
C PRO A 99 -5.74 -15.63 12.40
N LYS A 100 -5.27 -15.56 11.15
CA LYS A 100 -6.02 -15.05 10.01
C LYS A 100 -7.24 -15.91 9.68
N ASP A 101 -7.16 -17.20 9.99
CA ASP A 101 -8.28 -18.13 9.88
C ASP A 101 -9.01 -18.24 11.24
N PRO A 102 -10.31 -17.88 11.30
CA PRO A 102 -11.12 -18.03 12.52
C PRO A 102 -11.22 -19.47 13.03
N LEU A 103 -11.12 -20.45 12.13
CA LEU A 103 -11.28 -21.88 12.43
C LEU A 103 -10.00 -22.52 12.94
N LEU A 104 -8.85 -21.88 12.72
CA LEU A 104 -7.60 -22.35 13.27
C LEU A 104 -7.48 -21.94 14.75
N PRO A 105 -7.03 -22.86 15.62
CA PRO A 105 -6.66 -22.49 16.97
C PRO A 105 -5.54 -21.46 16.93
N ILE A 106 -5.52 -20.53 17.91
CA ILE A 106 -4.35 -19.71 18.23
C ILE A 106 -3.27 -20.68 18.68
N VAL A 107 -2.52 -21.22 17.73
CA VAL A 107 -1.28 -21.94 18.00
C VAL A 107 -0.20 -20.87 18.07
N GLU A 108 0.66 -20.94 19.09
CA GLU A 108 1.99 -20.32 19.10
C GLU A 108 2.82 -20.96 17.96
N SER A 109 2.43 -20.74 16.72
CA SER A 109 3.05 -21.35 15.55
C SER A 109 4.10 -20.37 15.03
N GLY A 110 5.34 -20.83 15.02
CA GLY A 110 6.58 -20.09 14.76
C GLY A 110 6.77 -19.54 13.34
N THR A 111 5.76 -18.90 12.78
CA THR A 111 5.81 -18.14 11.52
C THR A 111 5.11 -16.79 11.60
N THR A 112 4.62 -16.39 12.79
CA THR A 112 4.09 -15.05 13.04
C THR A 112 5.04 -14.31 13.97
N GLU A 113 5.81 -13.34 13.45
CA GLU A 113 6.78 -12.51 14.18
C GLU A 113 6.15 -11.59 15.26
N VAL A 114 4.88 -11.77 15.58
CA VAL A 114 4.27 -11.10 16.74
C VAL A 114 4.60 -11.93 17.97
N SER A 115 5.82 -11.75 18.48
CA SER A 115 6.19 -12.26 19.80
C SER A 115 5.23 -11.63 20.82
N VAL A 116 4.34 -12.48 21.38
CA VAL A 116 3.46 -12.14 22.50
C VAL A 116 4.37 -11.90 23.70
N SER A 117 4.65 -10.63 23.94
CA SER A 117 5.77 -10.21 24.78
C SER A 117 5.33 -10.09 26.23
N ASN A 118 4.04 -9.80 26.47
CA ASN A 118 3.52 -9.45 27.79
C ASN A 118 2.43 -10.43 28.27
N ASP A 119 2.36 -10.66 29.59
CA ASP A 119 1.36 -11.50 30.25
C ASP A 119 -0.07 -11.00 30.01
N ALA A 120 -0.26 -9.69 29.86
CA ALA A 120 -1.55 -9.10 29.50
C ALA A 120 -2.00 -9.52 28.09
N GLU A 121 -1.08 -9.54 27.11
CA GLU A 121 -1.37 -9.97 25.74
C GLU A 121 -1.72 -11.46 25.69
N ARG A 122 -0.99 -12.30 26.44
CA ARG A 122 -1.29 -13.74 26.58
C ARG A 122 -2.66 -13.96 27.17
N THR A 123 -2.96 -13.27 28.27
CA THR A 123 -4.26 -13.37 28.96
C THR A 123 -5.40 -12.96 28.04
N TRP A 124 -5.24 -11.85 27.32
CA TRP A 124 -6.23 -11.38 26.36
C TRP A 124 -6.42 -12.39 25.20
N LEU A 125 -5.32 -12.94 24.68
CA LEU A 125 -5.38 -13.95 23.62
C LEU A 125 -6.07 -15.23 24.05
N SER A 126 -5.82 -15.72 25.26
CA SER A 126 -6.52 -16.89 25.81
C SER A 126 -8.03 -16.63 25.92
N ALA A 127 -8.43 -15.45 26.40
CA ALA A 127 -9.85 -15.08 26.45
C ALA A 127 -10.50 -14.97 25.06
N MET A 128 -9.74 -14.49 24.06
CA MET A 128 -10.21 -14.40 22.68
C MET A 128 -10.31 -15.76 21.98
N GLN A 129 -9.48 -16.73 22.35
CA GLN A 129 -9.54 -18.10 21.82
C GLN A 129 -10.91 -18.75 22.07
N GLU A 130 -11.47 -18.53 23.25
CA GLU A 130 -12.77 -19.09 23.66
C GLU A 130 -13.96 -18.28 23.11
N ASN A 131 -13.73 -17.05 22.67
CA ASN A 131 -14.77 -16.13 22.23
C ASN A 131 -14.75 -15.90 20.71
N LEU A 132 -15.31 -16.85 19.97
CA LEU A 132 -15.40 -16.79 18.50
C LEU A 132 -16.15 -15.55 18.00
N LEU A 133 -17.16 -15.07 18.73
CA LEU A 133 -17.93 -13.89 18.35
C LEU A 133 -17.06 -12.63 18.43
N ALA A 134 -16.25 -12.46 19.48
CA ALA A 134 -15.33 -11.35 19.61
C ALA A 134 -14.26 -11.37 18.50
N ARG A 135 -13.72 -12.56 18.15
CA ARG A 135 -12.79 -12.73 17.02
C ARG A 135 -13.43 -12.32 15.69
N ALA A 136 -14.63 -12.83 15.42
CA ALA A 136 -15.39 -12.49 14.22
C ALA A 136 -15.70 -10.99 14.14
N HIS A 137 -16.02 -10.37 15.27
CA HIS A 137 -16.29 -8.93 15.34
C HIS A 137 -15.04 -8.10 15.01
N ILE A 138 -13.86 -8.45 15.53
CA ILE A 138 -12.61 -7.76 15.16
C ILE A 138 -12.33 -7.90 13.66
N ARG A 139 -12.52 -9.09 13.10
CA ARG A 139 -12.35 -9.33 11.65
C ARG A 139 -13.34 -8.50 10.83
N TRP A 140 -14.61 -8.48 11.25
CA TRP A 140 -15.63 -7.65 10.63
C TRP A 140 -15.26 -6.16 10.65
N LEU A 141 -14.77 -5.64 11.78
CA LEU A 141 -14.32 -4.25 11.88
C LEU A 141 -13.20 -3.90 10.88
N LEU A 142 -12.22 -4.81 10.68
CA LEU A 142 -11.18 -4.61 9.67
C LEU A 142 -11.78 -4.51 8.26
N SER A 143 -12.63 -5.46 7.89
CA SER A 143 -13.26 -5.49 6.57
C SER A 143 -14.14 -4.24 6.36
N GLN A 144 -14.84 -3.78 7.40
CA GLN A 144 -15.63 -2.55 7.34
C GLN A 144 -14.77 -1.31 7.12
N LEU A 145 -13.62 -1.18 7.79
CA LEU A 145 -12.72 -0.04 7.58
C LEU A 145 -12.17 -0.01 6.15
N VAL A 146 -11.77 -1.17 5.61
CA VAL A 146 -11.35 -1.26 4.20
C VAL A 146 -12.51 -0.89 3.27
N ALA A 147 -13.71 -1.43 3.51
CA ALA A 147 -14.88 -1.16 2.69
C ALA A 147 -15.31 0.32 2.71
N GLU A 148 -15.17 1.01 3.84
CA GLU A 148 -15.42 2.45 3.90
C GLU A 148 -14.31 3.26 3.25
N PHE A 149 -13.04 2.87 3.45
CA PHE A 149 -11.89 3.54 2.84
C PHE A 149 -11.97 3.57 1.32
N VAL A 150 -12.32 2.44 0.69
CA VAL A 150 -12.35 2.35 -0.79
C VAL A 150 -13.43 3.23 -1.43
N LYS A 151 -14.43 3.69 -0.67
CA LYS A 151 -15.45 4.64 -1.14
C LYS A 151 -14.93 6.08 -1.20
N ILE A 152 -13.83 6.39 -0.53
CA ILE A 152 -13.29 7.75 -0.43
C ILE A 152 -12.58 8.10 -1.72
N SER A 153 -13.10 9.04 -2.53
CA SER A 153 -12.54 9.42 -3.83
C SER A 153 -11.14 10.07 -3.76
N SER A 154 -10.82 10.71 -2.64
CA SER A 154 -9.57 11.44 -2.44
C SER A 154 -9.19 11.37 -0.96
N PRO A 155 -8.63 10.24 -0.50
CA PRO A 155 -8.30 10.08 0.91
C PRO A 155 -7.15 11.01 1.29
N GLU A 156 -7.29 11.66 2.44
CA GLU A 156 -6.24 12.47 3.03
C GLU A 156 -5.07 11.60 3.52
N SER A 157 -3.88 12.18 3.62
CA SER A 157 -2.67 11.49 4.11
C SER A 157 -2.89 10.80 5.47
N SER A 158 -3.63 11.43 6.38
CA SER A 158 -4.01 10.87 7.68
C SER A 158 -4.81 9.57 7.52
N VAL A 159 -5.84 9.57 6.68
CA VAL A 159 -6.69 8.40 6.41
C VAL A 159 -5.90 7.28 5.72
N ILE A 160 -5.01 7.64 4.78
CA ILE A 160 -4.10 6.68 4.13
C ILE A 160 -3.22 6.02 5.19
N SER A 161 -2.60 6.79 6.09
CA SER A 161 -1.73 6.25 7.14
C SER A 161 -2.46 5.31 8.09
N GLU A 162 -3.74 5.54 8.36
CA GLU A 162 -4.54 4.65 9.20
C GLU A 162 -4.87 3.32 8.51
N ILE A 163 -5.25 3.34 7.24
CA ILE A 163 -5.69 2.11 6.57
C ILE A 163 -4.51 1.17 6.29
N VAL A 164 -3.34 1.70 5.96
CA VAL A 164 -2.17 0.88 5.60
C VAL A 164 -1.60 0.13 6.79
N ILE A 165 -1.81 0.64 8.01
CA ILE A 165 -1.50 -0.05 9.27
C ILE A 165 -2.27 -1.37 9.40
N LEU A 166 -3.45 -1.49 8.77
CA LEU A 166 -4.22 -2.74 8.79
C LEU A 166 -3.60 -3.83 7.91
N GLY A 167 -2.79 -3.47 6.91
CA GLY A 167 -2.27 -4.35 5.87
C GLY A 167 -1.79 -5.73 6.36
N PRO A 168 -0.89 -5.80 7.36
CA PRO A 168 -0.41 -7.08 7.89
C PRO A 168 -1.52 -7.97 8.48
N ALA A 169 -2.58 -7.36 9.03
CA ALA A 169 -3.65 -8.04 9.75
C ALA A 169 -4.83 -8.49 8.85
N LEU A 170 -4.93 -7.94 7.64
CA LEU A 170 -6.00 -8.26 6.70
C LEU A 170 -5.96 -9.72 6.25
N CYS A 171 -7.16 -10.25 5.95
CA CYS A 171 -7.28 -11.49 5.19
C CYS A 171 -6.96 -11.23 3.71
N ARG A 172 -6.75 -12.30 2.92
CA ARG A 172 -6.39 -12.14 1.51
C ARG A 172 -7.41 -11.30 0.75
N ALA A 173 -8.71 -11.57 0.91
CA ALA A 173 -9.76 -10.87 0.17
C ALA A 173 -9.76 -9.35 0.43
N ASP A 174 -9.76 -8.94 1.70
CA ASP A 174 -9.73 -7.53 2.07
C ASP A 174 -8.42 -6.85 1.67
N TYR A 175 -7.30 -7.57 1.75
CA TYR A 175 -6.01 -7.07 1.30
C TYR A 175 -5.99 -6.84 -0.22
N ARG A 176 -6.55 -7.75 -1.02
CA ARG A 176 -6.65 -7.57 -2.48
C ARG A 176 -7.49 -6.34 -2.83
N ILE A 177 -8.62 -6.15 -2.14
CA ILE A 177 -9.45 -4.95 -2.31
C ILE A 177 -8.64 -3.67 -2.06
N LEU A 178 -7.82 -3.66 -1.00
CA LEU A 178 -6.97 -2.52 -0.69
C LEU A 178 -5.89 -2.28 -1.76
N VAL A 179 -5.19 -3.32 -2.22
CA VAL A 179 -4.19 -3.20 -3.29
C VAL A 179 -4.82 -2.69 -4.58
N SER A 180 -5.92 -3.30 -5.02
CA SER A 180 -6.66 -2.88 -6.22
C SER A 180 -7.06 -1.42 -6.15
N PHE A 181 -7.55 -0.96 -5.00
CA PHE A 181 -7.85 0.45 -4.78
C PHE A 181 -6.64 1.36 -5.03
N PHE A 182 -5.47 1.05 -4.45
CA PHE A 182 -4.30 1.89 -4.64
C PHE A 182 -3.85 1.90 -6.11
N ILE A 183 -3.85 0.74 -6.79
CA ILE A 183 -3.50 0.63 -8.22
C ILE A 183 -4.45 1.48 -9.07
N GLU A 184 -5.76 1.30 -8.89
CA GLU A 184 -6.78 2.06 -9.62
C GLU A 184 -6.65 3.57 -9.40
N ARG A 185 -6.21 4.00 -8.20
CA ARG A 185 -5.98 5.41 -7.93
C ARG A 185 -4.75 5.98 -8.63
N PHE A 186 -3.69 5.22 -8.83
CA PHE A 186 -2.60 5.67 -9.69
C PHE A 186 -3.04 5.74 -11.16
N GLU A 187 -3.78 4.75 -11.64
CA GLU A 187 -4.32 4.74 -13.00
C GLU A 187 -5.26 5.93 -13.29
N GLN A 188 -5.97 6.43 -12.27
CA GLN A 188 -6.92 7.54 -12.41
C GLN A 188 -6.35 8.92 -12.12
N THR A 189 -5.18 9.03 -11.47
CA THR A 189 -4.64 10.32 -11.03
C THR A 189 -3.54 10.78 -11.99
N PRO A 190 -3.69 11.94 -12.67
CA PRO A 190 -2.72 12.41 -13.67
C PRO A 190 -1.40 12.92 -13.06
N LEU A 191 -1.34 13.07 -11.74
CA LEU A 191 -0.16 13.51 -11.01
C LEU A 191 0.15 12.50 -9.91
N LEU A 192 1.42 12.17 -9.76
CA LEU A 192 1.88 11.28 -8.71
C LEU A 192 1.57 11.88 -7.33
N ASN A 193 0.66 11.24 -6.60
CA ASN A 193 0.35 11.59 -5.23
C ASN A 193 1.33 10.85 -4.29
N ILE A 194 2.17 11.62 -3.58
CA ILE A 194 3.22 11.08 -2.71
C ILE A 194 2.64 10.30 -1.53
N ASP A 195 1.49 10.73 -0.98
CA ASP A 195 0.84 10.03 0.13
C ASP A 195 0.28 8.68 -0.33
N LEU A 196 -0.34 8.63 -1.52
CA LEU A 196 -0.78 7.38 -2.12
C LEU A 196 0.41 6.45 -2.40
N LEU A 197 1.54 7.00 -2.88
CA LEU A 197 2.76 6.22 -3.16
C LEU A 197 3.35 5.65 -1.88
N GLY A 198 3.47 6.47 -0.83
CA GLY A 198 3.90 6.02 0.49
C GLY A 198 2.98 4.94 1.04
N GLY A 199 1.65 5.11 0.89
CA GLY A 199 0.67 4.11 1.28
C GLY A 199 0.83 2.79 0.53
N MET A 200 0.97 2.83 -0.80
CA MET A 200 1.17 1.64 -1.63
C MET A 200 2.44 0.88 -1.25
N VAL A 201 3.55 1.57 -1.05
CA VAL A 201 4.81 0.94 -0.60
C VAL A 201 4.59 0.19 0.71
N GLN A 202 3.90 0.80 1.69
CA GLN A 202 3.62 0.15 2.96
C GLN A 202 2.69 -1.07 2.80
N VAL A 203 1.66 -0.98 1.96
CA VAL A 203 0.78 -2.12 1.66
C VAL A 203 1.61 -3.25 1.08
N VAL A 204 2.37 -3.02 0.01
CA VAL A 204 3.23 -4.03 -0.64
C VAL A 204 4.22 -4.65 0.34
N GLN A 205 4.88 -3.85 1.18
CA GLN A 205 5.80 -4.34 2.21
C GLN A 205 5.11 -5.18 3.29
N SER A 206 3.83 -4.95 3.55
CA SER A 206 3.05 -5.72 4.53
C SER A 206 2.49 -7.05 3.99
N ALA A 207 2.64 -7.31 2.69
CA ALA A 207 2.05 -8.47 2.02
C ALA A 207 2.39 -9.79 2.71
N SER A 208 1.38 -10.63 2.89
CA SER A 208 1.64 -12.04 3.25
C SER A 208 2.00 -12.83 1.99
N PRO A 209 2.81 -13.89 2.09
CA PRO A 209 3.15 -14.72 0.94
C PRO A 209 1.89 -15.13 0.16
N GLY A 210 1.90 -14.89 -1.15
CA GLY A 210 0.79 -15.16 -2.06
C GLY A 210 -0.36 -14.15 -2.03
N PHE A 211 -0.28 -13.03 -1.30
CA PHE A 211 -1.33 -11.99 -1.33
C PHE A 211 -1.17 -11.01 -2.50
N LEU A 212 0.06 -10.84 -2.99
CA LEU A 212 0.33 -10.15 -4.25
C LEU A 212 0.21 -11.15 -5.40
N GLU A 213 -0.30 -10.68 -6.52
CA GLU A 213 -0.45 -11.40 -7.79
C GLU A 213 0.61 -10.90 -8.77
N ASP A 214 1.01 -11.76 -9.71
CA ASP A 214 2.12 -11.46 -10.64
C ASP A 214 1.90 -10.18 -11.46
N ASP A 215 0.63 -9.86 -11.75
CA ASP A 215 0.22 -8.67 -12.50
C ASP A 215 0.29 -7.36 -11.69
N ASP A 216 0.27 -7.42 -10.36
CA ASP A 216 0.23 -6.22 -9.52
C ASP A 216 1.43 -5.32 -9.75
N LEU A 217 2.63 -5.91 -9.85
CA LEU A 217 3.85 -5.16 -10.06
C LEU A 217 3.84 -4.48 -11.42
N ILE A 218 3.36 -5.18 -12.45
CA ILE A 218 3.27 -4.64 -13.82
C ILE A 218 2.34 -3.43 -13.82
N ARG A 219 1.14 -3.57 -13.26
CA ARG A 219 0.16 -2.48 -13.17
C ARG A 219 0.67 -1.28 -12.38
N ILE A 220 1.35 -1.51 -11.27
CA ILE A 220 1.98 -0.43 -10.49
C ILE A 220 3.01 0.30 -11.36
N LEU A 221 3.93 -0.41 -12.02
CA LEU A 221 4.97 0.20 -12.84
C LEU A 221 4.39 0.95 -14.05
N GLU A 222 3.38 0.39 -14.72
CA GLU A 222 2.68 1.04 -15.82
C GLU A 222 1.99 2.33 -15.38
N SER A 223 1.36 2.33 -14.20
CA SER A 223 0.72 3.53 -13.64
C SER A 223 1.71 4.64 -13.25
N LEU A 224 2.98 4.30 -13.02
CA LEU A 224 4.04 5.27 -12.68
C LEU A 224 4.77 5.84 -13.91
N HIS A 225 4.58 5.25 -15.09
CA HIS A 225 5.20 5.70 -16.34
C HIS A 225 4.35 6.70 -17.15
N GLN A 226 3.10 6.94 -16.75
CA GLN A 226 2.18 7.89 -17.41
C GLN A 226 2.45 9.33 -16.99
#